data_AF-A0A5J5HNK4-F1
#
_entry.id   AF-A0A5J5HNK4-F1
#
_cell.length_a   1.000
_cell.length_b   1.000
_cell.length_c   1.000
_cell.angle_alpha   90.00
_cell.angle_beta   90.00
_cell.angle_gamma   90.00
#
_symmetry.space_group_name_H-M   'P 1'
#
loop_
_entity.id
_entity.type
_entity.pdbx_description
1 polymer ?
#
loop_
_entity_poly.entity_id
_entity_poly.type
_entity_poly.pdbx_seq_one_letter_code
_entity_poly.pdbx_strand_id
1 'polypeptide(L)'
;MNSGPFHIPTANQANTLNNRIVITIKNHTDRTLQADVIVDACFPGETVVNLPSVRDLNEATIASFPRADIPGQTCRVYEVPIAPNSRPFIKVISTGDYAVIEGRPAGGLLEISVVAGEGQLLGGGPPVTGLIAADAATFVPYGSWVVEDRHRDSDC
;
A
#
# COMPACT_ATOMS: atom_id res chain seq x y z
N MET A 1 -1.55 0.83 -11.57
CA MET A 1 -1.23 -0.46 -10.93
C MET A 1 -1.89 -0.52 -9.56
N ASN A 2 -2.25 -1.72 -9.09
CA ASN A 2 -2.93 -1.95 -7.81
C ASN A 2 -2.31 -3.19 -7.14
N SER A 3 -2.10 -3.18 -5.82
CA SER A 3 -1.53 -4.34 -5.09
C SER A 3 -2.44 -5.56 -5.08
N GLY A 4 -3.73 -5.38 -5.41
CA GLY A 4 -4.76 -6.21 -4.79
C GLY A 4 -4.86 -5.90 -3.29
N PRO A 5 -5.89 -6.42 -2.60
CA PRO A 5 -6.00 -6.23 -1.15
C PRO A 5 -4.94 -7.09 -0.44
N PHE A 6 -4.21 -6.50 0.50
CA PHE A 6 -3.37 -7.23 1.45
C PHE A 6 -3.84 -6.93 2.88
N HIS A 7 -3.69 -7.93 3.75
CA HIS A 7 -4.09 -7.81 5.15
C HIS A 7 -2.90 -7.35 5.99
N ILE A 8 -3.12 -6.35 6.84
CA ILE A 8 -2.13 -5.92 7.82
C ILE A 8 -2.51 -6.53 9.17
N PRO A 9 -1.70 -7.47 9.71
CA PRO A 9 -1.96 -8.03 11.02
C PRO A 9 -1.84 -6.94 12.09
N THR A 10 -2.63 -7.09 13.16
CA THR A 10 -2.65 -6.14 14.28
C THR A 10 -1.27 -5.94 14.92
N ALA A 11 -0.54 -7.03 15.08
CA ALA A 11 0.81 -7.01 15.61
C ALA A 11 1.74 -7.75 14.65
N ASN A 12 2.97 -7.28 14.56
CA ASN A 12 4.03 -7.94 13.81
C ASN A 12 4.59 -9.15 14.57
N GLN A 13 5.55 -9.85 13.95
CA GLN A 13 6.20 -11.03 14.56
C GLN A 13 6.95 -10.74 15.87
N ALA A 14 7.27 -9.46 16.14
CA ALA A 14 7.87 -9.01 17.40
C ALA A 14 6.83 -8.63 18.47
N ASN A 15 5.55 -8.89 18.21
CA ASN A 15 4.42 -8.52 19.08
C ASN A 15 4.29 -7.01 19.31
N THR A 16 4.72 -6.19 18.34
CA THR A 16 4.49 -4.74 18.36
C THR A 16 3.42 -4.34 17.36
N LEU A 17 2.72 -3.24 17.64
CA LEU A 17 1.53 -2.85 16.89
C LEU A 17 1.90 -2.29 15.51
N ASN A 18 1.30 -2.86 14.47
CA ASN A 18 1.35 -2.25 13.14
C ASN A 18 0.39 -1.06 13.14
N ASN A 19 0.95 0.15 13.16
CA ASN A 19 0.21 1.41 13.22
C ASN A 19 0.56 2.38 12.08
N ARG A 20 1.42 1.94 11.15
CA ARG A 20 1.86 2.75 10.02
C ARG A 20 2.09 1.91 8.78
N ILE A 21 1.70 2.47 7.64
CA ILE A 21 2.09 2.01 6.30
C ILE A 21 3.16 2.95 5.78
N VAL A 22 4.19 2.38 5.18
CA VAL A 22 5.18 3.10 4.40
C VAL A 22 5.09 2.61 2.96
N ILE A 23 4.84 3.54 2.04
CA ILE A 23 4.78 3.32 0.60
C ILE A 23 5.99 4.03 0.01
N THR A 24 6.83 3.30 -0.70
CA THR A 24 8.01 3.86 -1.36
C THR A 24 7.85 3.74 -2.86
N ILE A 25 8.00 4.84 -3.58
CA ILE A 25 8.17 4.86 -5.03
C ILE A 25 9.62 5.23 -5.34
N LYS A 26 10.35 4.35 -6.02
CA LYS A 26 11.72 4.60 -6.47
C LYS A 26 11.74 4.92 -7.95
N ASN A 27 12.53 5.91 -8.34
CA ASN A 27 12.84 6.24 -9.71
C ASN A 27 14.30 5.85 -9.99
N HIS A 28 14.50 4.76 -10.72
CA HIS A 28 15.84 4.25 -11.07
C HIS A 28 16.44 4.92 -12.32
N THR A 29 15.70 5.86 -12.92
CA THR A 29 16.10 6.55 -14.15
C THR A 29 16.77 7.89 -13.85
N ASP A 30 17.38 8.51 -14.85
CA ASP A 30 18.00 9.84 -14.71
C ASP A 30 17.01 10.99 -14.99
N ARG A 31 15.78 10.68 -15.39
CA ARG A 31 14.75 11.68 -15.70
C ARG A 31 13.72 11.79 -14.59
N THR A 32 13.09 12.95 -14.47
CA THR A 32 11.93 13.12 -13.61
C THR A 32 10.75 12.32 -14.15
N LEU A 33 10.08 11.59 -13.26
CA LEU A 33 8.88 10.80 -13.53
C LEU A 33 7.77 11.24 -12.59
N GLN A 34 6.53 10.88 -12.89
CA GLN A 34 5.38 11.26 -12.09
C GLN A 34 4.60 10.05 -11.61
N ALA A 35 4.13 10.12 -10.37
CA ALA A 35 3.14 9.19 -9.85
C ALA A 35 2.22 9.83 -8.81
N ASP A 36 1.05 9.23 -8.66
CA ASP A 36 0.06 9.47 -7.61
C ASP A 36 -0.18 8.17 -6.83
N VAL A 37 -0.67 8.32 -5.59
CA VAL A 37 -0.94 7.19 -4.70
C VAL A 37 -2.26 7.39 -3.97
N ILE A 38 -3.12 6.38 -3.99
CA ILE A 38 -4.35 6.31 -3.21
C ILE A 38 -4.25 5.08 -2.32
N VAL A 39 -4.70 5.22 -1.07
CA VAL A 39 -4.78 4.13 -0.11
C VAL A 39 -6.22 3.97 0.33
N ASP A 40 -6.81 2.84 -0.07
CA ASP A 40 -8.14 2.42 0.31
C ASP A 40 -8.08 1.31 1.36
N ALA A 41 -9.09 1.25 2.22
CA ALA A 41 -9.20 0.24 3.26
C ALA A 41 -10.64 -0.20 3.49
N CYS A 42 -10.82 -1.49 3.76
CA CYS A 42 -12.05 -2.08 4.28
C CYS A 42 -11.84 -2.52 5.73
N PHE A 43 -12.71 -2.10 6.63
CA PHE A 43 -12.58 -2.36 8.08
C PHE A 43 -13.56 -3.44 8.53
N PRO A 44 -13.08 -4.67 8.83
CA PRO A 44 -13.91 -5.67 9.48
C PRO A 44 -14.12 -5.26 10.94
N GLY A 45 -15.30 -4.75 11.29
CA GLY A 45 -15.63 -4.40 12.68
C GLY A 45 -15.47 -5.58 13.66
N GLU A 46 -15.58 -5.31 14.96
CA GLU A 46 -15.37 -6.28 16.06
C GLU A 46 -16.52 -7.31 16.21
N THR A 47 -16.87 -8.03 15.14
CA THR A 47 -17.89 -9.07 15.20
C THR A 47 -17.25 -10.46 15.17
N VAL A 48 -17.63 -11.30 16.13
CA VAL A 48 -17.35 -12.74 16.10
C VAL A 48 -17.96 -13.32 14.83
N VAL A 49 -17.17 -14.16 14.15
CA VAL A 49 -17.47 -14.66 12.81
C VAL A 49 -17.50 -16.17 12.85
N ASN A 50 -18.59 -16.78 12.40
CA ASN A 50 -18.58 -18.20 12.09
C ASN A 50 -17.96 -18.39 10.70
N LEU A 51 -16.90 -19.20 10.61
CA LEU A 51 -16.21 -19.48 9.34
C LEU A 51 -16.75 -20.78 8.73
N PRO A 52 -16.90 -20.86 7.37
CA PRO A 52 -16.64 -19.81 6.39
C PRO A 52 -17.71 -18.71 6.41
N SER A 53 -17.31 -17.46 6.10
CA SER A 53 -18.22 -16.31 6.06
C SER A 53 -18.00 -15.48 4.80
N VAL A 54 -19.08 -14.89 4.28
CA VAL A 54 -19.05 -13.86 3.22
C VAL A 54 -19.68 -12.59 3.79
N ARG A 55 -19.01 -11.45 3.63
CA ARG A 55 -19.48 -10.15 4.11
C ARG A 55 -19.02 -9.04 3.18
N ASP A 56 -19.92 -8.09 2.94
CA ASP A 56 -19.61 -6.84 2.25
C ASP A 56 -19.13 -5.81 3.28
N LEU A 57 -17.97 -5.22 3.02
CA LEU A 57 -17.38 -4.18 3.86
C LEU A 57 -17.35 -2.87 3.07
N ASN A 58 -17.65 -1.76 3.73
CA ASN A 58 -17.49 -0.45 3.12
C ASN A 58 -16.00 -0.16 2.92
N GLU A 59 -15.62 0.13 1.67
CA GLU A 59 -14.30 0.65 1.31
C GLU A 59 -14.26 2.16 1.59
N ALA A 60 -13.16 2.64 2.17
CA ALA A 60 -12.93 4.05 2.42
C ALA A 60 -11.49 4.43 2.06
N THR A 61 -11.32 5.58 1.40
CA THR A 61 -10.00 6.16 1.15
C THR A 61 -9.45 6.77 2.44
N ILE A 62 -8.33 6.23 2.93
CA ILE A 62 -7.68 6.68 4.16
C ILE A 62 -6.51 7.64 3.90
N ALA A 63 -5.98 7.64 2.67
CA ALA A 63 -4.99 8.62 2.23
C ALA A 63 -5.04 8.80 0.71
N SER A 64 -4.79 10.04 0.26
CA SER A 64 -4.62 10.37 -1.16
C SER A 64 -3.45 11.33 -1.31
N PHE A 65 -2.53 10.96 -2.19
CA PHE A 65 -1.34 11.73 -2.54
C PHE A 65 -1.45 12.08 -4.02
N PRO A 66 -1.65 13.36 -4.37
CA PRO A 66 -1.83 13.77 -5.75
C PRO A 66 -0.55 13.52 -6.55
N ARG A 67 -0.70 13.56 -7.88
CA ARG A 67 0.41 13.36 -8.81
C ARG A 67 1.54 14.32 -8.51
N ALA A 68 2.75 13.78 -8.38
CA ALA A 68 3.92 14.56 -8.02
C ALA A 68 5.18 14.09 -8.76
N ASP A 69 6.08 15.04 -9.02
CA ASP A 69 7.36 14.82 -9.68
C ASP A 69 8.35 14.10 -8.76
N ILE A 70 8.86 12.96 -9.22
CA ILE A 70 9.86 12.12 -8.56
C ILE A 70 11.16 12.26 -9.36
N PRO A 71 12.15 13.02 -8.86
CA PRO A 71 13.43 13.20 -9.55
C PRO A 71 14.12 11.87 -9.84
N GLY A 72 14.96 11.86 -10.87
CA GLY A 72 15.78 10.70 -11.21
C GLY A 72 16.73 10.32 -10.07
N GLN A 73 17.01 9.02 -9.93
CA GLN A 73 17.86 8.46 -8.87
C GLN A 73 17.40 8.81 -7.45
N THR A 74 16.09 8.95 -7.23
CA THR A 74 15.52 9.23 -5.90
C THR A 74 14.38 8.28 -5.55
N CYS A 75 14.03 8.27 -4.26
CA CYS A 75 12.81 7.64 -3.77
C CYS A 75 11.89 8.69 -3.15
N ARG A 76 10.59 8.55 -3.38
CA ARG A 76 9.55 9.24 -2.64
C ARG A 76 8.89 8.28 -1.66
N VAL A 77 8.71 8.74 -0.43
CA VAL A 77 8.13 7.97 0.66
C VAL A 77 6.81 8.64 1.08
N TYR A 78 5.77 7.83 1.22
CA TYR A 78 4.49 8.21 1.77
C TYR A 78 4.22 7.40 3.02
N GLU A 79 3.75 8.07 4.07
CA GLU A 79 3.49 7.44 5.35
C GLU A 79 2.03 7.66 5.72
N VAL A 80 1.32 6.57 6.02
CA VAL A 80 -0.10 6.59 6.34
C VAL A 80 -0.31 5.97 7.72
N PRO A 81 -0.89 6.70 8.68
CA PRO A 81 -1.24 6.13 9.98
C PRO A 81 -2.39 5.14 9.83
N ILE A 82 -2.33 4.04 10.58
CA ILE A 82 -3.44 3.09 10.74
C ILE A 82 -3.80 3.01 12.22
N ALA A 83 -5.09 3.02 12.52
CA ALA A 83 -5.57 2.79 13.87
C ALA A 83 -5.12 1.39 14.37
N PRO A 84 -4.47 1.29 15.54
CA PRO A 84 -4.16 0.00 16.14
C PRO A 84 -5.42 -0.87 16.28
N ASN A 85 -5.27 -2.19 16.19
CA ASN A 85 -6.36 -3.18 16.30
C ASN A 85 -7.48 -3.10 15.23
N SER A 86 -7.40 -2.20 14.25
CA SER A 86 -8.45 -2.03 13.24
C SER A 86 -8.51 -3.11 12.16
N ARG A 87 -7.46 -3.94 12.04
CA ARG A 87 -7.35 -5.10 11.12
C ARG A 87 -7.86 -4.83 9.70
N PRO A 88 -7.47 -3.73 9.04
CA PRO A 88 -8.02 -3.39 7.75
C PRO A 88 -7.50 -4.34 6.65
N PHE A 89 -8.35 -4.57 5.66
CA PHE A 89 -7.90 -5.01 4.33
C PHE A 89 -7.48 -3.76 3.56
N ILE A 90 -6.19 -3.64 3.24
CA ILE A 90 -5.64 -2.45 2.61
C ILE A 90 -5.38 -2.71 1.13
N LYS A 91 -5.68 -1.69 0.34
CA LYS A 91 -5.42 -1.66 -1.09
C LYS A 91 -4.67 -0.37 -1.39
N VAL A 92 -3.48 -0.50 -1.97
CA VAL A 92 -2.70 0.64 -2.45
C VAL A 92 -2.83 0.69 -3.96
N ILE A 93 -3.19 1.85 -4.46
CA ILE A 93 -3.37 2.13 -5.88
C ILE A 93 -2.35 3.19 -6.24
N SER A 94 -1.58 2.96 -7.29
CA SER A 94 -0.69 3.99 -7.82
C SER A 94 -0.76 4.04 -9.33
N THR A 95 -0.85 5.26 -9.87
CA THR A 95 -0.77 5.52 -11.31
C THR A 95 0.37 6.49 -11.59
N GLY A 96 0.89 6.50 -12.81
CA GLY A 96 2.10 7.25 -13.15
C GLY A 96 2.94 6.56 -14.22
N ASP A 97 4.21 6.94 -14.30
CA ASP A 97 5.19 6.45 -15.25
C ASP A 97 5.75 5.06 -14.88
N TYR A 98 4.86 4.10 -14.68
CA TYR A 98 5.20 2.69 -14.49
C TYR A 98 5.35 2.00 -15.85
N ALA A 99 6.28 1.04 -15.97
CA ALA A 99 6.33 0.20 -17.16
C ALA A 99 5.44 -1.04 -16.99
N VAL A 100 4.57 -1.27 -17.96
CA VAL A 100 3.68 -2.43 -18.06
C VAL A 100 3.93 -3.09 -19.41
N ILE A 101 4.21 -4.39 -19.43
CA ILE A 101 4.30 -5.22 -20.65
C ILE A 101 3.30 -6.36 -20.49
N GLU A 102 2.39 -6.52 -21.47
CA GLU A 102 1.39 -7.60 -21.49
C GLU A 102 0.59 -7.71 -20.17
N GLY A 103 0.14 -6.56 -19.66
CA GLY A 103 -0.61 -6.49 -18.39
C GLY A 103 0.23 -6.75 -17.15
N ARG A 104 1.54 -7.02 -17.27
CA ARG A 104 2.44 -7.31 -16.15
C ARG A 104 3.43 -6.16 -15.92
N PRO A 105 3.85 -5.89 -14.67
CA PRO A 105 4.99 -5.06 -14.37
C PRO A 105 6.20 -5.68 -15.05
N ALA A 106 6.63 -5.10 -16.16
CA ALA A 106 8.00 -5.24 -16.59
C ALA A 106 8.77 -4.27 -15.73
N GLY A 107 9.77 -4.73 -14.97
CA GLY A 107 10.59 -3.89 -14.08
C GLY A 107 10.74 -2.48 -14.66
N GLY A 108 10.04 -1.53 -14.04
CA GLY A 108 9.64 -0.29 -14.71
C GLY A 108 10.54 0.88 -14.42
N LEU A 109 10.21 2.03 -15.01
CA LEU A 109 10.88 3.30 -14.71
C LEU A 109 10.66 3.69 -13.24
N LEU A 110 9.45 3.45 -12.73
CA LEU A 110 9.10 3.52 -11.32
C LEU A 110 8.92 2.13 -10.70
N GLU A 111 9.43 1.95 -9.47
CA GLU A 111 9.22 0.77 -8.63
C GLU A 111 8.42 1.19 -7.38
N ILE A 112 7.31 0.50 -7.09
CA ILE A 112 6.55 0.68 -5.84
C ILE A 112 6.77 -0.49 -4.88
N SER A 113 6.94 -0.18 -3.59
CA SER A 113 6.97 -1.16 -2.50
C SER A 113 6.16 -0.65 -1.32
N VAL A 114 5.45 -1.56 -0.65
CA VAL A 114 4.65 -1.24 0.52
C VAL A 114 5.01 -2.15 1.67
N VAL A 115 5.12 -1.57 2.86
CA VAL A 115 5.38 -2.27 4.11
C VAL A 115 4.61 -1.62 5.24
N ALA A 116 4.03 -2.41 6.12
CA ALA A 116 3.46 -1.95 7.36
C ALA A 116 4.40 -2.26 8.53
N GLY A 117 4.23 -1.52 9.62
CA GLY A 117 5.07 -1.69 10.78
C GLY A 117 4.67 -0.80 11.93
N GLU A 118 5.52 -0.81 12.95
CA GLU A 118 5.46 0.11 14.08
C GLU A 118 6.20 1.40 13.71
N GLY A 119 5.45 2.49 13.59
CA GLY A 119 5.99 3.83 13.50
C GLY A 119 6.44 4.37 14.86
N GLN A 120 7.44 5.24 14.87
CA GLN A 120 7.96 5.83 16.08
C GLN A 120 7.04 6.94 16.63
N LEU A 121 6.71 6.84 17.92
CA LEU A 121 6.10 7.90 18.73
C LEU A 121 7.07 8.23 19.87
N LEU A 122 7.56 9.46 19.94
CA LEU A 122 8.41 9.91 21.06
C LEU A 122 7.53 10.31 22.25
N GLY A 123 7.16 9.36 23.11
CA GLY A 123 6.61 9.64 24.44
C GLY A 123 5.42 10.62 24.48
N GLY A 124 4.45 10.46 23.57
CA GLY A 124 3.30 11.37 23.44
C GLY A 124 3.56 12.63 22.59
N GLY A 125 4.76 12.78 22.05
CA GLY A 125 5.14 13.78 21.07
C GLY A 125 4.67 13.47 19.64
N PRO A 126 4.98 14.34 18.67
CA PRO A 126 4.55 14.18 17.30
C PRO A 126 5.11 12.88 16.66
N PRO A 127 4.41 12.31 15.66
CA PRO A 127 4.92 11.16 14.92
C PRO A 127 6.27 11.46 14.29
N VAL A 128 7.25 10.58 14.50
CA VAL A 128 8.54 10.63 13.80
C VAL A 128 8.43 9.76 12.55
N THR A 129 9.00 10.19 11.42
CA THR A 129 8.96 9.48 10.13
C THR A 129 9.66 8.11 10.18
N GLY A 130 9.21 7.20 9.32
CA GLY A 130 9.74 5.84 9.20
C GLY A 130 9.17 4.81 10.18
N LEU A 131 9.77 3.61 10.18
CA LEU A 131 9.39 2.47 11.01
C LEU A 131 10.53 2.14 11.98
N ILE A 132 10.19 1.86 13.24
CA ILE A 132 11.12 1.24 14.21
C ILE A 132 11.22 -0.26 13.92
N ALA A 133 10.11 -0.88 13.55
CA ALA A 133 10.03 -2.29 13.20
C ALA A 133 9.10 -2.47 12.00
N ALA A 134 9.62 -3.08 10.93
CA ALA A 134 8.84 -3.47 9.77
C ALA A 134 8.28 -4.89 9.95
N ASP A 135 7.05 -5.11 9.49
CA ASP A 135 6.47 -6.44 9.43
C ASP A 135 6.70 -7.06 8.05
N ALA A 136 7.62 -8.02 7.97
CA ALA A 136 7.96 -8.69 6.74
C ALA A 136 6.76 -9.40 6.08
N ALA A 137 5.75 -9.81 6.86
CA ALA A 137 4.54 -10.45 6.31
C ALA A 137 3.66 -9.45 5.51
N THR A 138 3.91 -8.16 5.64
CA THR A 138 3.16 -7.09 4.96
C THR A 138 3.93 -6.49 3.79
N PHE A 139 5.13 -6.99 3.50
CA PHE A 139 5.93 -6.52 2.38
C PHE A 139 5.35 -7.01 1.06
N VAL A 140 4.94 -6.06 0.22
CA VAL A 140 4.43 -6.35 -1.12
C VAL A 140 5.40 -5.77 -2.16
N PRO A 141 6.24 -6.60 -2.82
CA PRO A 141 7.17 -6.13 -3.85
C PRO A 141 6.42 -5.76 -5.13
N TYR A 142 7.00 -4.85 -5.93
CA TYR A 142 6.46 -4.36 -7.20
C TYR A 142 5.93 -5.45 -8.16
N GLY A 143 6.58 -6.62 -8.19
CA GLY A 143 6.16 -7.74 -9.04
C GLY A 143 4.80 -8.36 -8.68
N SER A 144 4.24 -8.06 -7.50
CA SER A 144 2.98 -8.61 -7.00
C SER A 144 1.73 -7.80 -7.39
N TRP A 145 1.87 -6.66 -8.10
CA TRP A 145 0.83 -5.63 -8.27
C TRP A 145 0.09 -5.75 -9.61
N VAL A 146 -0.66 -6.83 -9.85
CA VAL A 146 -1.54 -6.94 -11.03
C VAL A 146 -2.87 -7.62 -10.72
N VAL A 147 -3.94 -6.89 -10.99
CA VAL A 147 -5.23 -7.44 -11.40
C VAL A 147 -5.61 -6.73 -12.69
N GLU A 148 -5.82 -7.48 -13.78
CA GLU A 148 -6.46 -6.93 -14.97
C GLU A 148 -7.92 -6.65 -14.63
N ASP A 149 -8.39 -5.41 -14.86
CA ASP A 149 -9.78 -5.27 -15.28
C ASP A 149 -9.85 -5.91 -16.65
N ARG A 150 -10.40 -7.13 -16.73
CA ARG A 150 -10.85 -7.63 -18.02
C ARG A 150 -11.82 -6.59 -18.54
N HIS A 151 -11.42 -5.84 -19.56
CA HIS A 151 -12.38 -5.23 -20.44
C HIS A 151 -13.35 -6.36 -20.80
N ARG A 152 -14.60 -6.23 -20.36
CA ARG A 152 -15.68 -6.97 -20.99
C ARG A 152 -15.59 -6.52 -22.43
N ASP A 153 -15.08 -7.38 -23.29
CA ASP A 153 -15.49 -7.42 -24.69
C ASP A 153 -17.00 -7.74 -24.66
N SER A 154 -17.80 -6.73 -24.32
CA SER A 154 -19.17 -6.65 -24.74
C SER A 154 -19.12 -6.17 -26.18
N ASP A 155 -18.86 -7.11 -27.08
CA ASP A 155 -19.30 -7.12 -28.47
C ASP A 155 -18.93 -8.47 -29.08
N CYS A 156 -19.88 -9.42 -29.03
CA CYS A 156 -20.20 -10.48 -30.00
C CYS A 156 -21.35 -11.33 -29.44
#